data_AF-A0A6B2B5A0-F1
#
_entry.id   AF-A0A6B2B5A0-F1
#
_cell.length_a   1.000
_cell.length_b   1.000
_cell.length_c   1.000
_cell.angle_alpha   90.00
_cell.angle_beta   90.00
_cell.angle_gamma   90.00
#
_symmetry.space_group_name_H-M   'P 1'
#
loop_
_entity.id
_entity.type
_entity.pdbx_description
1 polymer ?
#
loop_
_entity_poly.entity_id
_entity_poly.type
_entity_poly.pdbx_seq_one_letter_code
_entity_poly.pdbx_strand_id
1 'polypeptide(L)'
;MTNCFVATDEFFSSLDTVETVAQSLSSPAALKPSQLTSTNAVSCSIIVLLSGYFESYLKDIIKEYIESINNLNKPLTAIPLSMQLKHYSGGAEALIWASKTDKKLKSTSISQDLTRRLGSLDKSRYYLAWESFANTKSNPGTDTISTLLSGLEIDKGWGLINDLNKSHGRLDMFLTSFMEMRNVCAHTGRHQTPPSGADLINYIEKFRTLGECIDMTIGVRLAYFS
;
A
#
# COMPACT_ATOMS: atom_id res chain seq x y z
N MET A 1 -17.56 7.49 7.52
CA MET A 1 -17.22 8.36 6.37
C MET A 1 -17.19 7.46 5.14
N THR A 2 -17.59 7.94 3.97
CA THR A 2 -17.46 7.16 2.74
C THR A 2 -16.02 7.29 2.24
N ASN A 3 -15.38 6.18 1.90
CA ASN A 3 -14.02 6.17 1.36
C ASN A 3 -13.96 6.86 -0.01
N CYS A 4 -12.84 7.51 -0.32
CA CYS A 4 -12.63 8.18 -1.61
C CYS A 4 -12.30 7.19 -2.73
N PHE A 5 -11.63 6.08 -2.40
CA PHE A 5 -11.12 5.09 -3.35
C PHE A 5 -11.67 3.68 -3.05
N VAL A 6 -11.92 2.91 -4.11
CA VAL A 6 -12.42 1.53 -4.00
C VAL A 6 -11.37 0.61 -3.38
N ALA A 7 -10.09 0.85 -3.68
CA ALA A 7 -8.95 0.17 -3.05
C ALA A 7 -9.03 0.16 -1.51
N THR A 8 -9.57 1.21 -0.89
CA THR A 8 -9.74 1.29 0.56
C THR A 8 -10.81 0.32 1.06
N ASP A 9 -11.92 0.20 0.35
CA ASP A 9 -12.99 -0.77 0.66
C ASP A 9 -12.49 -2.22 0.48
N GLU A 10 -11.76 -2.49 -0.60
CA GLU A 10 -11.18 -3.82 -0.87
C GLU A 10 -10.11 -4.21 0.17
N PHE A 11 -9.32 -3.22 0.61
CA PHE A 11 -8.37 -3.41 1.69
C PHE A 11 -9.08 -3.78 2.99
N PHE A 12 -10.16 -3.08 3.35
CA PHE A 12 -10.94 -3.39 4.56
C PHE A 12 -11.58 -4.77 4.49
N SER A 13 -12.12 -5.17 3.34
CA SER A 13 -12.62 -6.53 3.15
C SER A 13 -11.52 -7.59 3.36
N SER A 14 -10.29 -7.30 2.96
CA SER A 14 -9.13 -8.18 3.18
C SER A 14 -8.76 -8.24 4.67
N LEU A 15 -8.87 -7.12 5.40
CA LEU A 15 -8.67 -7.05 6.84
C LEU A 15 -9.74 -7.85 7.61
N ASP A 16 -11.01 -7.72 7.25
CA ASP A 16 -12.13 -8.43 7.90
C ASP A 16 -11.97 -9.96 7.80
N THR A 17 -11.42 -10.43 6.67
CA THR A 17 -11.13 -11.84 6.42
C THR A 17 -10.12 -12.38 7.44
N VAL A 18 -9.04 -11.66 7.70
CA VAL A 18 -8.00 -12.09 8.67
C VAL A 18 -8.40 -11.80 10.12
N GLU A 19 -9.28 -10.82 10.35
CA GLU A 19 -9.83 -10.55 11.68
C GLU A 19 -10.62 -11.72 12.22
N THR A 20 -11.46 -12.33 11.38
CA THR A 20 -12.24 -13.53 11.75
C THR A 20 -11.31 -14.65 12.22
N VAL A 21 -10.17 -14.84 11.54
CA VAL A 21 -9.16 -15.82 11.94
C VAL A 21 -8.49 -15.40 13.25
N ALA A 22 -8.07 -14.15 13.39
CA ALA A 22 -7.44 -13.62 14.61
C ALA A 22 -8.32 -13.77 15.86
N GLN A 23 -9.63 -13.55 15.72
CA GLN A 23 -10.62 -13.77 16.79
C GLN A 23 -10.63 -15.25 17.21
N SER A 24 -10.58 -16.19 16.26
CA SER A 24 -10.54 -17.63 16.56
C SER A 24 -9.29 -18.06 17.33
N LEU A 25 -8.14 -17.39 17.10
CA LEU A 25 -6.88 -17.65 17.80
C LEU A 25 -6.93 -17.21 19.27
N SER A 26 -7.88 -16.35 19.64
CA SER A 26 -8.10 -15.93 21.03
C SER A 26 -8.98 -16.92 21.82
N SER A 27 -9.50 -17.97 21.16
CA SER A 27 -10.38 -18.94 21.82
C SER A 27 -9.62 -19.84 22.82
N PRO A 28 -10.26 -20.30 23.91
CA PRO A 28 -9.65 -21.24 24.84
C PRO A 28 -9.16 -22.53 24.18
N ALA A 29 -9.77 -22.94 23.06
CA ALA A 29 -9.35 -24.11 22.30
C ALA A 29 -8.01 -23.88 21.59
N ALA A 30 -7.81 -22.72 20.97
CA ALA A 30 -6.57 -22.34 20.29
C ALA A 30 -5.39 -22.12 21.26
N LEU A 31 -5.68 -21.78 22.52
CA LEU A 31 -4.69 -21.54 23.57
C LEU A 31 -4.25 -22.82 24.32
N LYS A 32 -4.80 -23.99 23.98
CA LYS A 32 -4.37 -25.26 24.59
C LYS A 32 -2.92 -25.57 24.22
N PRO A 33 -2.10 -26.15 25.12
CA PRO A 33 -0.70 -26.47 24.84
C PRO A 33 -0.49 -27.31 23.57
N SER A 34 -1.41 -28.22 23.25
CA SER A 34 -1.36 -29.05 22.05
C SER A 34 -1.63 -28.30 20.74
N GLN A 35 -2.21 -27.10 20.80
CA GLN A 35 -2.54 -26.26 19.65
C GLN A 35 -1.60 -25.06 19.49
N LEU A 36 -0.82 -24.71 20.52
CA LEU A 36 0.03 -23.51 20.54
C LEU A 36 0.96 -23.41 19.34
N THR A 37 1.58 -24.50 18.90
CA THR A 37 2.47 -24.49 17.73
C THR A 37 1.73 -24.05 16.46
N SER A 38 0.52 -24.58 16.24
CA SER A 38 -0.31 -24.22 15.09
C SER A 38 -0.83 -22.79 15.22
N THR A 39 -1.34 -22.40 16.39
CA THR A 39 -1.79 -21.04 16.69
C THR A 39 -0.70 -20.01 16.39
N ASN A 40 0.52 -20.27 16.87
CA ASN A 40 1.70 -19.44 16.65
C ASN A 40 2.06 -19.32 15.16
N ALA A 41 2.01 -20.43 14.42
CA ALA A 41 2.28 -20.43 12.98
C ALA A 41 1.22 -19.63 12.20
N VAL A 42 -0.06 -19.73 12.59
CA VAL A 42 -1.14 -18.95 11.98
C VAL A 42 -0.98 -17.46 12.31
N SER A 43 -0.65 -17.11 13.57
CA SER A 43 -0.37 -15.71 13.94
C SER A 43 0.74 -15.08 13.11
N CYS A 44 1.88 -15.77 12.96
CA CYS A 44 2.97 -15.30 12.10
C CYS A 44 2.53 -15.14 10.63
N SER A 45 1.70 -16.06 10.14
CA SER A 45 1.16 -16.01 8.78
C SER A 45 0.26 -14.79 8.57
N ILE A 46 -0.58 -14.45 9.56
CA ILE A 46 -1.43 -13.25 9.54
C ILE A 46 -0.58 -11.99 9.44
N ILE A 47 0.54 -11.88 10.17
CA ILE A 47 1.45 -10.73 10.05
C ILE A 47 1.97 -10.57 8.61
N VAL A 48 2.40 -11.67 7.98
CA VAL A 48 2.90 -11.63 6.60
C VAL A 48 1.77 -11.24 5.63
N LEU A 49 0.55 -11.77 5.82
CA LEU A 49 -0.62 -11.41 5.02
C LEU A 49 -1.00 -9.95 5.16
N LEU A 50 -1.05 -9.41 6.39
CA LEU A 50 -1.33 -7.99 6.65
C LEU A 50 -0.35 -7.08 5.92
N SER A 51 0.96 -7.41 5.96
CA SER A 51 1.97 -6.68 5.20
C SER A 51 1.73 -6.76 3.69
N GLY A 52 1.33 -7.93 3.18
CA GLY A 52 1.03 -8.12 1.75
C GLY A 52 -0.21 -7.36 1.30
N TYR A 53 -1.30 -7.42 2.07
CA TYR A 53 -2.52 -6.67 1.81
C TYR A 53 -2.27 -5.18 1.83
N PHE A 54 -1.53 -4.69 2.81
CA PHE A 54 -1.20 -3.27 2.88
C PHE A 54 -0.30 -2.82 1.72
N GLU A 55 0.67 -3.64 1.30
CA GLU A 55 1.47 -3.34 0.11
C GLU A 55 0.62 -3.26 -1.17
N SER A 56 -0.30 -4.21 -1.36
CA SER A 56 -1.23 -4.20 -2.49
C SER A 56 -2.13 -2.96 -2.45
N TYR A 57 -2.74 -2.68 -1.29
CA TYR A 57 -3.54 -1.48 -1.07
C TYR A 57 -2.82 -0.20 -1.50
N LEU A 58 -1.56 -0.01 -1.06
CA LEU A 58 -0.76 1.16 -1.44
C LEU A 58 -0.58 1.29 -2.97
N LYS A 59 -0.45 0.17 -3.68
CA LYS A 59 -0.33 0.17 -5.15
C LYS A 59 -1.66 0.50 -5.81
N ASP A 60 -2.73 -0.11 -5.33
CA ASP A 60 -4.06 0.02 -5.92
C ASP A 60 -4.63 1.43 -5.70
N ILE A 61 -4.47 2.01 -4.51
CA ILE A 61 -4.91 3.38 -4.26
C ILE A 61 -4.13 4.42 -5.09
N ILE A 62 -2.83 4.21 -5.28
CA ILE A 62 -2.01 5.08 -6.14
C ILE A 62 -2.45 4.94 -7.60
N LYS A 63 -2.74 3.70 -8.03
CA LYS A 63 -3.27 3.46 -9.37
C LYS A 63 -4.57 4.20 -9.59
N GLU A 64 -5.55 4.05 -8.71
CA GLU A 64 -6.85 4.73 -8.81
C GLU A 64 -6.70 6.26 -8.80
N TYR A 65 -5.81 6.79 -7.95
CA TYR A 65 -5.50 8.23 -7.93
C TYR A 65 -4.94 8.73 -9.27
N ILE A 66 -3.94 8.04 -9.82
CA ILE A 66 -3.32 8.42 -11.10
C ILE A 66 -4.30 8.25 -12.26
N GLU A 67 -5.10 7.19 -12.26
CA GLU A 67 -6.17 6.99 -13.24
C GLU A 67 -7.22 8.12 -13.15
N SER A 68 -7.56 8.56 -11.95
CA SER A 68 -8.45 9.72 -11.73
C SER A 68 -7.86 11.00 -12.31
N ILE A 69 -6.57 11.29 -12.10
CA ILE A 69 -5.88 12.42 -12.74
C ILE A 69 -5.91 12.30 -14.27
N ASN A 70 -5.61 11.12 -14.81
CA ASN A 70 -5.62 10.87 -16.26
C ASN A 70 -7.01 11.07 -16.88
N ASN A 71 -8.07 10.82 -16.12
CA ASN A 71 -9.47 11.01 -16.54
C ASN A 71 -9.89 12.48 -16.57
N LEU A 72 -9.15 13.37 -15.90
CA LEU A 72 -9.35 14.83 -16.03
C LEU A 72 -8.87 15.36 -17.39
N ASN A 73 -8.20 14.52 -18.20
CA ASN A 73 -7.74 14.85 -19.56
C ASN A 73 -6.91 16.14 -19.62
N LYS A 74 -6.10 16.41 -18.60
CA LYS A 74 -5.29 17.62 -18.53
C LYS A 74 -4.02 17.50 -19.41
N PRO A 75 -3.54 18.60 -20.00
CA PRO A 75 -2.27 18.61 -20.73
C PRO A 75 -1.09 18.48 -19.77
N LEU A 76 0.09 18.09 -20.29
CA LEU A 76 1.31 17.93 -19.48
C LEU A 76 1.65 19.19 -18.66
N THR A 77 1.41 20.38 -19.21
CA THR A 77 1.68 21.68 -18.55
C THR A 77 0.85 21.91 -17.29
N ALA A 78 -0.26 21.21 -17.11
CA ALA A 78 -1.09 21.28 -15.91
C ALA A 78 -0.65 20.28 -14.83
N ILE A 79 0.25 19.36 -15.15
CA ILE A 79 0.81 18.40 -14.19
C ILE A 79 2.02 19.05 -13.48
N PRO A 80 2.11 19.01 -12.14
CA PRO A 80 3.27 19.53 -11.41
C PRO A 80 4.60 18.92 -11.90
N LEU A 81 5.63 19.75 -12.02
CA LEU A 81 6.92 19.36 -12.60
C LEU A 81 7.55 18.14 -11.90
N SER A 82 7.51 18.10 -10.58
CA SER A 82 7.96 16.98 -9.75
C SER A 82 7.23 15.66 -10.07
N MET A 83 5.92 15.69 -10.31
CA MET A 83 5.19 14.51 -10.79
C MET A 83 5.63 14.11 -12.20
N GLN A 84 5.91 15.07 -13.09
CA GLN A 84 6.47 14.76 -14.41
C GLN A 84 7.84 14.08 -14.28
N LEU A 85 8.72 14.61 -13.44
CA LEU A 85 10.05 14.04 -13.17
C LEU A 85 9.93 12.63 -12.58
N LYS A 86 9.02 12.43 -11.62
CA LYS A 86 8.73 11.11 -11.03
C LYS A 86 8.19 10.14 -12.07
N HIS A 87 7.29 10.59 -12.93
CA HIS A 87 6.72 9.79 -14.02
C HIS A 87 7.81 9.22 -14.92
N TYR A 88 8.75 10.05 -15.40
CA TYR A 88 9.83 9.59 -16.27
C TYR A 88 10.87 8.73 -15.53
N SER A 89 11.36 9.20 -14.38
CA SER A 89 12.39 8.47 -13.61
C SER A 89 11.87 7.13 -13.07
N GLY A 90 10.71 7.12 -12.42
CA GLY A 90 10.04 5.91 -11.95
C GLY A 90 9.55 5.03 -13.11
N GLY A 91 9.18 5.63 -14.24
CA GLY A 91 8.75 4.91 -15.43
C GLY A 91 9.87 4.10 -16.07
N ALA A 92 11.09 4.64 -16.07
CA ALA A 92 12.27 3.90 -16.51
C ALA A 92 12.52 2.66 -15.62
N GLU A 93 12.36 2.78 -14.31
CA GLU A 93 12.44 1.62 -13.39
C GLU A 93 11.31 0.62 -13.65
N ALA A 94 10.09 1.10 -13.84
CA ALA A 94 8.92 0.27 -14.14
C ALA A 94 9.07 -0.49 -15.46
N LEU A 95 9.74 0.09 -16.48
CA LEU A 95 10.05 -0.60 -17.74
C LEU A 95 10.99 -1.80 -17.55
N ILE A 96 11.94 -1.72 -16.61
CA ILE A 96 12.83 -2.85 -16.29
C ILE A 96 12.00 -4.01 -15.72
N TRP A 97 11.04 -3.70 -14.84
CA TRP A 97 10.11 -4.71 -14.32
C TRP A 97 9.21 -5.27 -15.43
N ALA A 98 8.58 -4.40 -16.24
CA ALA A 98 7.68 -4.77 -17.32
C ALA A 98 8.38 -5.71 -18.31
N SER A 99 9.60 -5.38 -18.71
CA SER A 99 10.42 -6.21 -19.62
C SER A 99 10.70 -7.60 -19.06
N LYS A 100 11.01 -7.72 -17.75
CA LYS A 100 11.21 -9.01 -17.10
C LYS A 100 9.93 -9.84 -17.07
N THR A 101 8.78 -9.22 -16.84
CA THR A 101 7.46 -9.87 -16.82
C THR A 101 7.06 -10.34 -18.22
N ASP A 102 7.15 -9.45 -19.21
CA ASP A 102 6.88 -9.72 -20.63
C ASP A 102 7.72 -10.88 -21.16
N LYS A 103 9.02 -10.95 -20.80
CA LYS A 103 9.89 -12.07 -21.15
C LYS A 103 9.38 -13.41 -20.62
N LYS A 104 8.84 -13.45 -19.39
CA LYS A 104 8.26 -14.67 -18.81
C LYS A 104 6.96 -15.06 -19.50
N LEU A 105 6.14 -14.07 -19.85
CA LEU A 105 4.85 -14.25 -20.52
C LEU A 105 4.97 -14.46 -22.03
N LYS A 106 6.17 -14.30 -22.62
CA LYS A 106 6.40 -14.29 -24.07
C LYS A 106 5.50 -13.26 -24.78
N SER A 107 5.33 -12.09 -24.16
CA SER A 107 4.54 -10.96 -24.66
C SER A 107 5.40 -9.70 -24.68
N THR A 108 4.90 -8.63 -25.29
CA THR A 108 5.43 -7.27 -25.18
C THR A 108 4.38 -6.27 -24.69
N SER A 109 3.19 -6.76 -24.35
CA SER A 109 2.00 -5.93 -24.11
C SER A 109 2.19 -4.95 -22.96
N ILE A 110 2.85 -5.38 -21.88
CA ILE A 110 3.02 -4.54 -20.69
C ILE A 110 4.03 -3.43 -20.99
N SER A 111 5.18 -3.78 -21.58
CA SER A 111 6.23 -2.83 -21.94
C SER A 111 5.75 -1.85 -23.01
N GLN A 112 4.98 -2.31 -24.00
CA GLN A 112 4.41 -1.47 -25.05
C GLN A 112 3.41 -0.45 -24.48
N ASP A 113 2.48 -0.89 -23.63
CA ASP A 113 1.53 0.02 -23.00
C ASP A 113 2.23 1.07 -22.12
N LEU A 114 3.19 0.64 -21.30
CA LEU A 114 3.95 1.54 -20.44
C LEU A 114 4.78 2.54 -21.26
N THR A 115 5.45 2.08 -22.32
CA THR A 115 6.20 2.95 -23.25
C THR A 115 5.28 3.95 -23.93
N ARG A 116 4.08 3.54 -24.34
CA ARG A 116 3.08 4.43 -24.94
C ARG A 116 2.66 5.52 -23.97
N ARG A 117 2.40 5.19 -22.69
CA ARG A 117 2.07 6.19 -21.66
C ARG A 117 3.24 7.14 -21.38
N LEU A 118 4.45 6.61 -21.22
CA LEU A 118 5.66 7.40 -21.02
C LEU A 118 5.98 8.35 -22.19
N GLY A 119 5.75 7.88 -23.42
CA GLY A 119 5.97 8.64 -24.64
C GLY A 119 4.80 9.54 -25.06
N SER A 120 3.72 9.61 -24.25
CA SER A 120 2.51 10.36 -24.60
C SER A 120 2.76 11.87 -24.55
N LEU A 121 3.37 12.44 -25.58
CA LEU A 121 3.63 13.89 -25.68
C LEU A 121 2.46 14.68 -26.30
N ASP A 122 1.25 14.11 -26.29
CA ASP A 122 0.08 14.81 -26.81
C ASP A 122 -0.16 16.10 -26.00
N LYS A 123 -0.25 17.21 -26.73
CA LYS A 123 -0.43 18.55 -26.16
C LYS A 123 -1.81 18.74 -25.53
N SER A 124 -2.78 17.91 -25.90
CA SER A 124 -4.17 18.01 -25.44
C SER A 124 -4.47 17.09 -24.24
N ARG A 125 -3.79 15.94 -24.14
CA ARG A 125 -3.99 14.97 -23.07
C ARG A 125 -2.68 14.27 -22.72
N TYR A 126 -2.32 14.30 -21.44
CA TYR A 126 -1.17 13.55 -20.93
C TYR A 126 -1.61 12.36 -20.07
N TYR A 127 -0.90 11.23 -20.19
CA TYR A 127 -1.16 10.04 -19.39
C TYR A 127 0.03 9.73 -18.47
N LEU A 128 -0.19 9.88 -17.17
CA LEU A 128 0.73 9.39 -16.16
C LEU A 128 0.68 7.87 -16.08
N ALA A 129 1.86 7.26 -16.10
CA ALA A 129 2.04 5.85 -15.78
C ALA A 129 2.03 5.66 -14.26
N TRP A 130 1.01 5.00 -13.72
CA TRP A 130 0.83 4.83 -12.28
C TRP A 130 1.96 3.98 -11.66
N GLU A 131 2.54 3.06 -12.42
CA GLU A 131 3.65 2.21 -11.99
C GLU A 131 4.87 3.04 -11.58
N SER A 132 5.06 4.23 -12.18
CA SER A 132 6.12 5.16 -11.81
C SER A 132 5.98 5.68 -10.37
N PHE A 133 4.76 5.62 -9.81
CA PHE A 133 4.42 6.17 -8.51
C PHE A 133 4.21 5.10 -7.44
N ALA A 134 3.94 3.85 -7.83
CA ALA A 134 3.52 2.78 -6.91
C ALA A 134 4.66 1.81 -6.49
N ASN A 135 5.93 2.24 -6.56
CA ASN A 135 7.06 1.37 -6.23
C ASN A 135 7.28 1.26 -4.71
N THR A 136 6.81 0.16 -4.13
CA THR A 136 6.92 -0.17 -2.69
C THR A 136 8.22 -0.88 -2.31
N LYS A 137 9.01 -1.34 -3.29
CA LYS A 137 10.20 -2.20 -3.09
C LYS A 137 9.96 -3.40 -2.14
N SER A 138 8.73 -3.92 -2.11
CA SER A 138 8.31 -5.01 -1.21
C SER A 138 8.49 -4.72 0.29
N ASN A 139 8.46 -3.44 0.67
CA ASN A 139 8.54 -3.01 2.06
C ASN A 139 7.61 -1.81 2.28
N PRO A 140 6.36 -2.01 2.74
CA PRO A 140 5.39 -0.93 2.94
C PRO A 140 5.62 -0.18 4.27
N GLY A 141 6.87 0.17 4.60
CA GLY A 141 7.22 0.94 5.79
C GLY A 141 7.00 2.45 5.64
N THR A 142 7.23 3.19 6.72
CA THR A 142 7.06 4.66 6.79
C THR A 142 7.79 5.42 5.67
N ASP A 143 9.05 5.07 5.40
CA ASP A 143 9.85 5.73 4.35
C ASP A 143 9.27 5.49 2.95
N THR A 144 8.77 4.28 2.71
CA THR A 144 8.10 3.94 1.47
C THR A 144 6.86 4.78 1.30
N ILE A 145 5.97 4.83 2.30
CA ILE A 145 4.74 5.63 2.21
C ILE A 145 5.05 7.12 2.02
N SER A 146 6.04 7.64 2.75
CA SER A 146 6.50 9.03 2.58
C SER A 146 6.99 9.28 1.16
N THR A 147 7.77 8.36 0.59
CA THR A 147 8.26 8.44 -0.80
C THR A 147 7.11 8.39 -1.80
N LEU A 148 6.12 7.52 -1.58
CA LEU A 148 4.94 7.42 -2.44
C LEU A 148 4.15 8.74 -2.41
N LEU A 149 3.81 9.24 -1.22
CA LEU A 149 3.04 10.48 -1.03
C LEU A 149 3.75 11.72 -1.57
N SER A 150 5.07 11.87 -1.33
CA SER A 150 5.85 12.95 -1.93
C SER A 150 5.85 12.86 -3.47
N GLY A 151 5.85 11.65 -4.04
CA GLY A 151 5.67 11.46 -5.48
C GLY A 151 4.33 11.97 -6.04
N LEU A 152 3.33 12.16 -5.18
CA LEU A 152 2.00 12.70 -5.51
C LEU A 152 1.85 14.18 -5.11
N GLU A 153 2.94 14.87 -4.77
CA GLU A 153 2.95 16.26 -4.25
C GLU A 153 2.27 16.42 -2.89
N ILE A 154 2.33 15.38 -2.07
CA ILE A 154 1.82 15.40 -0.71
C ILE A 154 3.02 15.48 0.24
N ASP A 155 3.60 16.68 0.33
CA ASP A 155 4.71 16.95 1.23
C ASP A 155 4.28 16.81 2.69
N LYS A 156 5.18 16.27 3.52
CA LYS A 156 4.89 15.95 4.93
C LYS A 156 3.66 15.05 5.11
N GLY A 157 3.36 14.18 4.14
CA GLY A 157 2.20 13.29 4.17
C GLY A 157 2.09 12.46 5.46
N TRP A 158 3.22 12.08 6.06
CA TRP A 158 3.23 11.37 7.34
C TRP A 158 2.83 12.23 8.55
N GLY A 159 3.12 13.54 8.50
CA GLY A 159 2.59 14.49 9.48
C GLY A 159 1.07 14.55 9.39
N LEU A 160 0.53 14.70 8.17
CA LEU A 160 -0.91 14.72 7.92
C LEU A 160 -1.59 13.43 8.40
N ILE A 161 -1.02 12.27 8.09
CA ILE A 161 -1.57 10.98 8.51
C ILE A 161 -1.60 10.85 10.05
N ASN A 162 -0.56 11.29 10.75
CA ASN A 162 -0.57 11.27 12.21
C ASN A 162 -1.54 12.30 12.81
N ASP A 163 -1.69 13.48 12.19
CA ASP A 163 -2.64 14.51 12.63
C ASP A 163 -4.10 14.06 12.42
N LEU A 164 -4.36 13.27 11.37
CA LEU A 164 -5.66 12.65 11.11
C LEU A 164 -5.98 11.51 12.08
N ASN A 165 -4.96 10.81 12.60
CA ASN A 165 -5.16 9.74 13.55
C ASN A 165 -5.59 10.27 14.93
N LYS A 166 -6.85 10.00 15.29
CA LYS A 166 -7.43 10.43 16.58
C LYS A 166 -7.37 9.36 17.68
N SER A 167 -7.01 8.12 17.35
CA SER A 167 -7.38 6.97 18.18
C SER A 167 -6.22 6.05 18.57
N HIS A 168 -5.12 6.01 17.80
CA HIS A 168 -4.13 4.92 17.93
C HIS A 168 -2.69 5.32 18.26
N GLY A 169 -2.46 6.51 18.83
CA GLY A 169 -1.10 7.02 19.09
C GLY A 169 -0.36 7.33 17.78
N ARG A 170 0.97 7.30 17.75
CA ARG A 170 1.68 7.57 16.47
C ARG A 170 1.74 6.31 15.60
N LEU A 171 1.22 6.41 14.37
CA LEU A 171 1.16 5.29 13.41
C LEU A 171 2.54 4.92 12.85
N ASP A 172 3.49 5.87 12.89
CA ASP A 172 4.87 5.66 12.47
C ASP A 172 5.60 4.64 13.35
N MET A 173 5.46 4.76 14.67
CA MET A 173 6.03 3.81 15.62
C MET A 173 5.40 2.43 15.48
N PHE A 174 4.07 2.38 15.29
CA PHE A 174 3.37 1.13 15.00
C PHE A 174 3.95 0.45 13.76
N LEU A 175 4.01 1.15 12.63
CA LEU A 175 4.42 0.56 11.37
C LEU A 175 5.87 0.06 11.42
N THR A 176 6.78 0.81 12.07
CA THR A 176 8.16 0.37 12.30
C THR A 176 8.20 -0.93 13.10
N SER A 177 7.51 -0.99 14.25
CA SER A 177 7.47 -2.20 15.08
C SER A 177 6.81 -3.40 14.38
N PHE A 178 5.79 -3.13 13.56
CA PHE A 178 5.11 -4.14 12.77
C PHE A 178 6.03 -4.72 11.68
N MET A 179 6.80 -3.88 10.99
CA MET A 179 7.73 -4.35 9.95
C MET A 179 8.86 -5.22 10.53
N GLU A 180 9.34 -4.90 11.74
CA GLU A 180 10.27 -5.76 12.48
C GLU A 180 9.64 -7.13 12.77
N MET A 181 8.41 -7.14 13.30
CA MET A 181 7.66 -8.38 13.57
C MET A 181 7.46 -9.20 12.29
N ARG A 182 7.10 -8.56 11.18
CA ARG A 182 6.95 -9.21 9.87
C ARG A 182 8.23 -9.86 9.41
N ASN A 183 9.37 -9.20 9.57
CA ASN A 183 10.66 -9.77 9.16
C ASN A 183 11.03 -11.00 9.99
N VAL A 184 10.73 -10.99 11.29
CA VAL A 184 10.91 -12.19 12.13
C VAL A 184 9.97 -13.31 11.67
N CYS A 185 8.68 -13.04 11.50
CA CYS A 185 7.69 -14.02 11.05
C CYS A 185 8.04 -14.64 9.69
N ALA A 186 8.49 -13.83 8.72
CA ALA A 186 8.78 -14.26 7.36
C ALA A 186 10.10 -15.03 7.21
N HIS A 187 11.11 -14.74 8.02
CA HIS A 187 12.48 -15.23 7.78
C HIS A 187 13.00 -16.19 8.85
N THR A 188 12.59 -16.05 10.11
CA THR A 188 13.10 -16.94 11.18
C THR A 188 12.16 -18.10 11.48
N GLY A 189 10.87 -17.97 11.12
CA GLY A 189 9.83 -18.98 11.37
C GLY A 189 9.63 -19.32 12.86
N ARG A 190 10.29 -18.59 13.76
CA ARG A 190 10.36 -18.86 15.20
C ARG A 190 10.50 -17.53 15.94
N HIS A 191 9.39 -16.82 16.12
CA HIS A 191 9.31 -15.84 17.22
C HIS A 191 9.07 -16.65 18.51
N GLN A 192 9.85 -16.41 19.57
CA GLN A 192 9.63 -17.11 20.85
C GLN A 192 8.27 -16.75 21.47
N THR A 193 7.75 -15.59 21.09
CA THR A 193 6.45 -15.03 21.51
C THR A 193 5.70 -14.39 20.33
N PRO A 194 5.11 -15.17 19.41
CA PRO A 194 4.33 -14.61 18.31
C PRO A 194 3.18 -13.74 18.82
N PRO A 195 2.65 -12.82 18.00
CA PRO A 195 1.52 -11.99 18.41
C PRO A 195 0.31 -12.84 18.76
N SER A 196 -0.34 -12.49 19.86
CA SER A 196 -1.60 -13.11 20.29
C SER A 196 -2.74 -12.72 19.34
N GLY A 197 -3.87 -13.42 19.41
CA GLY A 197 -5.06 -13.04 18.65
C GLY A 197 -5.52 -11.61 18.95
N ALA A 198 -5.37 -11.14 20.19
CA ALA A 198 -5.67 -9.76 20.58
C ALA A 198 -4.69 -8.75 19.96
N ASP A 199 -3.41 -9.07 19.89
CA ASP A 199 -2.41 -8.22 19.22
C ASP A 199 -2.72 -8.08 17.73
N LEU A 200 -3.11 -9.19 17.08
CA LEU A 200 -3.48 -9.20 15.67
C LEU A 200 -4.71 -8.32 15.39
N ILE A 201 -5.74 -8.38 16.23
CA ILE A 201 -6.92 -7.50 16.13
C ILE A 201 -6.48 -6.04 16.28
N ASN A 202 -5.58 -5.73 17.22
CA ASN A 202 -5.05 -4.37 17.38
C ASN A 202 -4.30 -3.90 16.12
N TYR A 203 -3.51 -4.78 15.50
CA TYR A 203 -2.79 -4.44 14.27
C TYR A 203 -3.74 -4.21 13.10
N ILE A 204 -4.79 -5.03 12.98
CA ILE A 204 -5.85 -4.87 11.97
C ILE A 204 -6.50 -3.49 12.08
N GLU A 205 -6.89 -3.09 13.28
CA GLU A 205 -7.52 -1.78 13.51
C GLU A 205 -6.58 -0.61 13.20
N LYS A 206 -5.29 -0.75 13.52
CA LYS A 206 -4.28 0.25 13.15
C LYS A 206 -4.05 0.32 11.65
N PHE A 207 -4.10 -0.81 10.94
CA PHE A 207 -4.05 -0.83 9.48
C PHE A 207 -5.30 -0.20 8.86
N ARG A 208 -6.48 -0.47 9.42
CA ARG A 208 -7.73 0.18 9.00
C ARG A 208 -7.60 1.70 9.11
N THR A 209 -7.21 2.19 10.28
CA THR A 209 -6.97 3.62 10.53
C THR A 209 -5.93 4.21 9.57
N LEU A 210 -4.84 3.49 9.33
CA LEU A 210 -3.81 3.93 8.39
C LEU A 210 -4.35 4.01 6.96
N GLY A 211 -5.17 3.02 6.56
CA GLY A 211 -5.89 3.02 5.29
C GLY A 211 -6.77 4.27 5.14
N GLU A 212 -7.64 4.54 6.11
CA GLU A 212 -8.52 5.72 6.12
C GLU A 212 -7.73 7.03 6.03
N CYS A 213 -6.65 7.16 6.79
CA CYS A 213 -5.83 8.38 6.78
C CYS A 213 -5.16 8.60 5.42
N ILE A 214 -4.66 7.54 4.79
CA ILE A 214 -4.06 7.60 3.45
C ILE A 214 -5.13 7.95 2.41
N ASP A 215 -6.29 7.28 2.46
CA ASP A 215 -7.44 7.53 1.58
C ASP A 215 -7.85 9.00 1.60
N MET A 216 -8.06 9.54 2.79
CA MET A 216 -8.42 10.95 2.96
C MET A 216 -7.32 11.90 2.47
N THR A 217 -6.05 11.59 2.77
CA THR A 217 -4.91 12.42 2.38
C THR A 217 -4.78 12.51 0.85
N ILE A 218 -4.88 11.37 0.17
CA ILE A 218 -4.82 11.29 -1.30
C ILE A 218 -6.08 11.91 -1.93
N GLY A 219 -7.26 11.68 -1.35
CA GLY A 219 -8.53 12.21 -1.82
C GLY A 219 -8.56 13.75 -1.79
N VAL A 220 -8.08 14.35 -0.69
CA VAL A 220 -7.92 15.81 -0.58
C VAL A 220 -6.96 16.33 -1.66
N ARG A 221 -5.87 15.61 -1.94
CA ARG A 221 -4.93 16.02 -2.99
C ARG A 221 -5.58 15.98 -4.38
N LEU A 222 -6.35 14.95 -4.68
CA LEU A 222 -7.04 14.79 -5.96
C LEU A 222 -8.03 15.95 -6.22
N ALA A 223 -8.69 16.44 -5.18
CA ALA A 223 -9.61 17.58 -5.29
C ALA A 223 -8.90 18.87 -5.78
N TYR A 224 -7.61 19.08 -5.45
CA TYR A 224 -6.83 20.21 -5.99
C TYR A 224 -6.49 20.06 -7.47
N PHE A 225 -6.56 18.84 -8.01
CA PHE A 225 -6.38 18.59 -9.43
C PHE A 225 -7.65 18.78 -10.22
N SER A 226 -8.84 18.81 -9.62
CA SER A 226 -10.11 19.00 -10.34
C SER A 226 -10.26 20.46 -10.75
#